data_AF-X0BVT6-F1
#
_entry.id   AF-X0BVT6-F1
#
_cell.length_a   1.000
_cell.length_b   1.000
_cell.length_c   1.000
_cell.angle_alpha   90.00
_cell.angle_beta   90.00
_cell.angle_gamma   90.00
#
_symmetry.space_group_name_H-M   'P 1'
#
loop_
_entity.id
_entity.type
_entity.pdbx_description
1 polymer ?
#
loop_
_entity_poly.entity_id
_entity_poly.type
_entity_poly.pdbx_seq_one_letter_code
_entity_poly.pdbx_strand_id
1 'polypeptide(L)'
;MSPRNSVNGKPRSEGEELDHVHPTRSIPISPELFEQLYLQPQNRVKGDLRKTFGNPTPVALAGFLMCSTPASMGLLGWQGAGGFAAAANVGAYFGLGGVLLVLGGIGEWILGNTFPSTVFFTFGGFWLAFGTTVVPDSGAYSTYSTDGTAANGLTQPQFYSTFAFFLIAMAILCTIYSIASIRTNVALFSILLLLVPCFSCLAAAFFAVSQGKANLALKCQHAGAGLLFALSLIGWYMFMSILLMSVDFPIMLPLGDLSTIIRGKSDAKKDASKTV
;
A
#
# COMPACT_ATOMS: atom_id res chain seq x y z
N MET A 1 19.69 -49.35 -77.47
CA MET A 1 18.88 -49.04 -76.28
C MET A 1 19.39 -47.73 -75.70
N SER A 2 18.50 -46.73 -75.67
CA SER A 2 18.70 -45.37 -75.16
C SER A 2 18.68 -45.36 -73.60
N PRO A 3 18.81 -44.22 -72.88
CA PRO A 3 20.01 -43.85 -72.13
C PRO A 3 19.76 -43.60 -70.61
N ARG A 4 20.82 -43.12 -69.93
CA ARG A 4 20.91 -42.47 -68.61
C ARG A 4 19.62 -41.78 -68.13
N ASN A 5 19.34 -41.85 -66.82
CA ASN A 5 19.21 -40.65 -65.96
C ASN A 5 19.09 -41.00 -64.47
N SER A 6 19.87 -40.28 -63.65
CA SER A 6 19.57 -40.07 -62.24
C SER A 6 18.24 -39.35 -62.11
N VAL A 7 17.37 -39.80 -61.21
CA VAL A 7 16.18 -39.06 -60.81
C VAL A 7 16.08 -39.08 -59.28
N ASN A 8 16.11 -37.86 -58.74
CA ASN A 8 15.69 -37.46 -57.40
C ASN A 8 14.34 -38.09 -57.01
N GLY A 9 14.23 -38.61 -55.80
CA GLY A 9 12.96 -39.05 -55.22
C GLY A 9 12.95 -38.86 -53.71
N LYS A 10 12.38 -37.76 -53.24
CA LYS A 10 11.98 -37.57 -51.84
C LYS A 10 10.55 -38.10 -51.68
N PRO A 11 10.25 -38.91 -50.67
CA PRO A 11 8.93 -38.92 -50.04
C PRO A 11 8.97 -38.13 -48.73
N ARG A 12 7.86 -37.48 -48.43
CA ARG A 12 7.59 -36.66 -47.23
C ARG A 12 6.63 -37.45 -46.33
N SER A 13 6.59 -37.07 -45.04
CA SER A 13 5.70 -37.49 -43.94
C SER A 13 6.25 -38.66 -43.12
N GLU A 14 6.20 -38.70 -41.78
CA GLU A 14 5.51 -37.91 -40.75
C GLU A 14 6.11 -38.34 -39.39
N GLY A 15 6.19 -37.46 -38.39
CA GLY A 15 6.46 -37.88 -37.01
C GLY A 15 7.28 -36.90 -36.16
N GLU A 16 6.58 -35.89 -35.64
CA GLU A 16 6.89 -35.18 -34.38
C GLU A 16 8.10 -34.24 -34.38
N GLU A 17 7.93 -33.10 -35.07
CA GLU A 17 8.43 -31.81 -34.57
C GLU A 17 7.86 -31.60 -33.16
N LEU A 18 8.75 -31.56 -32.16
CA LEU A 18 8.42 -31.11 -30.82
C LEU A 18 7.99 -29.65 -30.90
N ASP A 19 6.68 -29.50 -30.76
CA ASP A 19 5.90 -28.29 -30.79
C ASP A 19 6.61 -27.18 -30.00
N HIS A 20 7.05 -26.15 -30.73
CA HIS A 20 7.56 -24.93 -30.14
C HIS A 20 6.42 -24.30 -29.35
N VAL A 21 6.47 -24.44 -28.01
CA VAL A 21 5.68 -23.63 -27.10
C VAL A 21 5.92 -22.18 -27.45
N HIS A 22 4.98 -21.59 -28.18
CA HIS A 22 4.94 -20.15 -28.41
C HIS A 22 4.90 -19.48 -27.04
N PRO A 23 5.94 -18.75 -26.60
CA PRO A 23 5.78 -17.91 -25.44
C PRO A 23 4.67 -16.93 -25.78
N THR A 24 3.64 -16.92 -24.94
CA THR A 24 2.51 -16.00 -24.97
C THR A 24 3.06 -14.63 -25.34
N ARG A 25 2.56 -14.07 -26.44
CA ARG A 25 3.01 -12.79 -27.01
C ARG A 25 2.94 -11.74 -25.91
N SER A 26 4.07 -11.51 -25.22
CA SER A 26 4.14 -10.57 -24.10
C SER A 26 3.89 -9.20 -24.70
N ILE A 27 2.69 -8.67 -24.52
CA ILE A 27 2.37 -7.31 -24.96
C ILE A 27 3.35 -6.41 -24.21
N PRO A 28 4.19 -5.62 -24.90
CA PRO A 28 5.09 -4.71 -24.22
C PRO A 28 4.25 -3.70 -23.44
N ILE A 29 4.31 -3.78 -22.11
CA ILE A 29 3.65 -2.82 -21.21
C ILE A 29 4.26 -1.44 -21.49
N SER A 30 3.43 -0.45 -21.81
CA SER A 30 3.93 0.92 -22.00
C SER A 30 4.46 1.48 -20.67
N PRO A 31 5.43 2.40 -20.66
CA PRO A 31 5.94 3.01 -19.44
C PRO A 31 4.83 3.63 -18.57
N GLU A 32 3.79 4.18 -19.18
CA GLU A 32 2.63 4.78 -18.49
C GLU A 32 1.77 3.71 -17.83
N LEU A 33 1.48 2.61 -18.54
CA LEU A 33 0.76 1.45 -17.98
C LEU A 33 1.56 0.80 -16.85
N PHE A 34 2.89 0.77 -16.99
CA PHE A 34 3.80 0.31 -15.96
C PHE A 34 3.72 1.19 -14.70
N GLU A 35 3.75 2.52 -14.86
CA GLU A 35 3.67 3.47 -13.74
C GLU A 35 2.33 3.38 -13.01
N GLN A 36 1.24 3.17 -13.75
CA GLN A 36 -0.08 2.94 -13.17
C GLN A 36 -0.16 1.63 -12.38
N LEU A 37 0.47 0.56 -12.90
CA LEU A 37 0.42 -0.76 -12.28
C LEU A 37 1.32 -0.83 -11.02
N TYR A 38 2.53 -0.28 -11.08
CA TYR A 38 3.55 -0.41 -10.02
C TYR A 38 3.76 0.86 -9.19
N LEU A 39 2.92 1.87 -9.40
CA LEU A 39 2.89 3.15 -8.69
C LEU A 39 4.24 3.90 -8.71
N GLN A 40 5.12 3.63 -9.68
CA GLN A 40 6.43 4.26 -9.80
C GLN A 40 7.03 4.13 -11.21
N PRO A 41 8.01 4.99 -11.58
CA PRO A 41 8.71 4.89 -12.85
C PRO A 41 9.46 3.56 -13.01
N GLN A 42 9.57 3.09 -14.26
CA GLN A 42 10.22 1.83 -14.56
C GLN A 42 11.72 1.83 -14.20
N ASN A 43 12.07 1.27 -13.04
CA ASN A 43 13.46 0.97 -12.70
C ASN A 43 13.93 -0.24 -13.53
N ARG A 44 15.10 -0.10 -14.19
CA ARG A 44 15.81 -1.21 -14.89
C ARG A 44 16.41 -2.16 -13.85
N VAL A 45 15.62 -3.12 -13.40
CA VAL A 45 16.11 -4.25 -12.60
C VAL A 45 16.71 -5.29 -13.57
N LYS A 46 17.87 -5.88 -13.24
CA LYS A 46 18.45 -6.97 -14.05
C LYS A 46 17.60 -8.23 -13.86
N GLY A 47 17.05 -8.76 -14.96
CA GLY A 47 16.18 -9.95 -14.97
C GLY A 47 14.72 -9.61 -15.24
N ASP A 48 14.00 -10.53 -15.91
CA ASP A 48 12.58 -10.39 -16.28
C ASP A 48 11.65 -10.70 -15.08
N LEU A 49 12.02 -10.30 -13.84
CA LEU A 49 11.30 -10.67 -12.61
C LEU A 49 9.81 -10.31 -12.63
N ARG A 50 9.45 -9.21 -13.30
CA ARG A 50 8.06 -8.76 -13.46
C ARG A 50 7.26 -9.55 -14.50
N LYS A 51 7.91 -10.35 -15.34
CA LYS A 51 7.28 -11.39 -16.16
C LYS A 51 7.16 -12.71 -15.39
N THR A 52 7.93 -12.88 -14.32
CA THR A 52 7.97 -14.10 -13.50
C THR A 52 6.97 -14.05 -12.34
N PHE A 53 6.80 -12.90 -11.69
CA PHE A 53 5.93 -12.72 -10.53
C PHE A 53 4.77 -11.77 -10.82
N GLY A 54 3.66 -11.96 -10.10
CA GLY A 54 2.53 -11.03 -10.11
C GLY A 54 2.85 -9.72 -9.40
N ASN A 55 2.01 -8.71 -9.63
CA ASN A 55 2.09 -7.43 -8.93
C ASN A 55 1.62 -7.57 -7.46
N PRO A 56 2.46 -7.27 -6.45
CA PRO A 56 2.11 -7.41 -5.05
C PRO A 56 1.34 -6.20 -4.47
N THR A 57 1.35 -5.05 -5.16
CA THR A 57 0.64 -3.83 -4.73
C THR A 57 -0.85 -4.05 -4.40
N PRO A 58 -1.66 -4.77 -5.21
CA PRO A 58 -3.07 -5.03 -4.88
C PRO A 58 -3.27 -5.76 -3.55
N VAL A 59 -2.39 -6.71 -3.23
CA VAL A 59 -2.45 -7.46 -1.96
C VAL A 59 -2.20 -6.53 -0.78
N ALA A 60 -1.19 -5.66 -0.89
CA ALA A 60 -0.88 -4.66 0.11
C ALA A 60 -2.03 -3.67 0.32
N LEU A 61 -2.60 -3.15 -0.78
CA LEU A 61 -3.72 -2.22 -0.76
C LEU A 61 -4.97 -2.86 -0.14
N ALA A 62 -5.29 -4.11 -0.49
CA ALA A 62 -6.40 -4.83 0.12
C ALA A 62 -6.23 -4.96 1.65
N GLY A 63 -5.02 -5.30 2.11
CA GLY A 63 -4.69 -5.37 3.54
C GLY A 63 -4.91 -4.05 4.27
N PHE A 64 -4.40 -2.96 3.70
CA PHE A 64 -4.61 -1.61 4.23
C PHE A 64 -6.10 -1.27 4.31
N LEU A 65 -6.83 -1.43 3.21
CA LEU A 65 -8.24 -1.05 3.08
C LEU A 65 -9.16 -1.82 4.02
N MET A 66 -8.92 -3.12 4.16
CA MET A 66 -9.71 -3.98 5.04
C MET A 66 -9.49 -3.68 6.54
N CYS A 67 -8.50 -2.86 6.89
CA CYS A 67 -8.27 -2.40 8.26
C CYS A 67 -8.65 -0.94 8.45
N SER A 68 -8.20 -0.06 7.56
CA SER A 68 -8.42 1.38 7.64
C SER A 68 -9.89 1.73 7.51
N THR A 69 -10.62 1.05 6.61
CA THR A 69 -12.04 1.29 6.38
C THR A 69 -12.86 0.99 7.65
N PRO A 70 -12.89 -0.24 8.20
CA PRO A 70 -13.67 -0.50 9.41
C PRO A 70 -13.13 0.23 10.65
N ALA A 71 -11.81 0.48 10.76
CA ALA A 71 -11.27 1.30 11.84
C ALA A 71 -11.83 2.74 11.80
N SER A 72 -11.89 3.36 10.62
CA SER A 72 -12.45 4.70 10.48
C SER A 72 -13.94 4.75 10.85
N MET A 73 -14.73 3.76 10.43
CA MET A 73 -16.15 3.65 10.77
C MET A 73 -16.37 3.48 12.27
N GLY A 74 -15.55 2.64 12.91
CA GLY A 74 -15.59 2.42 14.35
C GLY A 74 -15.23 3.69 15.14
N LEU A 75 -14.18 4.40 14.72
CA LEU A 75 -13.75 5.65 15.36
C LEU A 75 -14.71 6.83 15.12
N LEU A 76 -15.51 6.78 14.05
CA LEU A 76 -16.60 7.72 13.78
C LEU A 76 -17.89 7.42 14.55
N GLY A 77 -17.96 6.29 15.26
CA GLY A 77 -19.12 5.94 16.09
C GLY A 77 -20.32 5.41 15.32
N TRP A 78 -20.14 4.95 14.08
CA TRP A 78 -21.27 4.49 13.26
C TRP A 78 -21.98 3.31 13.90
N GLN A 79 -23.32 3.35 13.91
CA GLN A 79 -24.15 2.31 14.55
C GLN A 79 -23.83 2.09 16.05
N GLY A 80 -23.28 3.10 16.73
CA GLY A 80 -22.85 2.95 18.13
C GLY A 80 -21.56 2.14 18.30
N ALA A 81 -20.82 1.88 17.21
CA ALA A 81 -19.48 1.31 17.28
C ALA A 81 -18.52 2.26 18.02
N GLY A 82 -17.37 1.74 18.45
CA GLY A 82 -16.37 2.55 19.14
C GLY A 82 -15.50 1.71 20.06
N GLY A 83 -15.20 2.26 21.23
CA GLY A 83 -14.23 1.69 22.17
C GLY A 83 -12.79 2.08 21.83
N PHE A 84 -11.88 1.79 22.75
CA PHE A 84 -10.46 2.05 22.54
C PHE A 84 -10.00 1.32 21.27
N ALA A 85 -9.49 2.10 20.31
CA ALA A 85 -8.90 1.59 19.09
C ALA A 85 -9.82 0.68 18.23
N ALA A 86 -11.15 0.76 18.39
CA ALA A 86 -12.11 -0.12 17.70
C ALA A 86 -11.74 -1.62 17.78
N ALA A 87 -11.37 -2.07 18.99
CA ALA A 87 -10.73 -3.35 19.29
C ALA A 87 -11.41 -4.61 18.72
N ALA A 88 -12.71 -4.57 18.41
CA ALA A 88 -13.40 -5.65 17.70
C ALA A 88 -12.73 -6.02 16.37
N ASN A 89 -12.01 -5.08 15.74
CA ASN A 89 -11.30 -5.26 14.48
C ASN A 89 -9.84 -5.74 14.65
N VAL A 90 -9.39 -6.09 15.86
CA VAL A 90 -7.98 -6.45 16.12
C VAL A 90 -7.49 -7.62 15.24
N GLY A 91 -8.37 -8.59 14.96
CA GLY A 91 -8.06 -9.70 14.04
C GLY A 91 -7.76 -9.23 12.61
N ALA A 92 -8.49 -8.21 12.13
CA ALA A 92 -8.21 -7.58 10.84
C ALA A 92 -6.86 -6.84 10.89
N TYR A 93 -6.56 -6.13 11.97
CA TYR A 93 -5.28 -5.40 12.12
C TYR A 93 -4.08 -6.33 11.98
N PHE A 94 -4.10 -7.51 12.59
CA PHE A 94 -3.03 -8.48 12.42
C PHE A 94 -3.09 -9.18 11.06
N GLY A 95 -4.21 -9.82 10.74
CA GLY A 95 -4.31 -10.75 9.60
C GLY A 95 -4.35 -10.07 8.24
N LEU A 96 -4.93 -8.88 8.14
CA LEU A 96 -5.06 -8.15 6.87
C LEU A 96 -4.09 -6.97 6.84
N GLY A 97 -4.12 -6.12 7.86
CA GLY A 97 -3.29 -4.92 7.92
C GLY A 97 -1.82 -5.25 8.08
N GLY A 98 -1.47 -6.07 9.07
CA GLY A 98 -0.09 -6.45 9.33
C GLY A 98 0.45 -7.38 8.26
N VAL A 99 -0.15 -8.57 8.15
CA VAL A 99 0.38 -9.65 7.29
C VAL A 99 0.39 -9.26 5.81
N LEU A 100 -0.73 -8.79 5.24
CA LEU A 100 -0.77 -8.53 3.80
C LEU A 100 0.09 -7.34 3.37
N LEU A 101 0.20 -6.30 4.20
CA LEU A 101 1.13 -5.20 3.93
C LEU A 101 2.59 -5.64 4.03
N VAL A 102 2.96 -6.47 5.01
CA VAL A 102 4.33 -7.01 5.09
C VAL A 102 4.64 -7.91 3.89
N LEU A 103 3.73 -8.82 3.52
CA LEU A 103 3.91 -9.69 2.36
C LEU A 103 3.98 -8.87 1.05
N GLY A 104 3.12 -7.87 0.90
CA GLY A 104 3.17 -6.93 -0.21
C GLY A 104 4.49 -6.16 -0.26
N GLY A 105 5.00 -5.72 0.90
CA GLY A 105 6.30 -5.08 1.04
C GLY A 105 7.45 -5.98 0.60
N ILE A 106 7.43 -7.26 1.00
CA ILE A 106 8.40 -8.27 0.55
C ILE A 106 8.32 -8.43 -0.97
N GLY A 107 7.11 -8.55 -1.53
CA GLY A 107 6.91 -8.68 -2.97
C GLY A 107 7.47 -7.47 -3.74
N GLU A 108 7.14 -6.25 -3.32
CA GLU A 108 7.67 -5.03 -3.93
C GLU A 108 9.20 -4.97 -3.81
N TRP A 109 9.76 -5.38 -2.68
CA TRP A 109 11.21 -5.41 -2.48
C TRP A 109 11.89 -6.38 -3.45
N ILE A 110 11.33 -7.59 -3.64
CA ILE A 110 11.81 -8.58 -4.61
C ILE A 110 11.75 -8.02 -6.04
N LEU A 111 10.71 -7.25 -6.37
CA LEU A 111 10.56 -6.60 -7.67
C LEU A 111 11.46 -5.36 -7.86
N GLY A 112 12.27 -5.00 -6.86
CA GLY A 112 13.19 -3.86 -6.90
C GLY A 112 12.51 -2.50 -6.71
N ASN A 113 11.32 -2.50 -6.13
CA ASN A 113 10.47 -1.33 -5.96
C ASN A 113 10.64 -0.75 -4.54
N THR A 114 11.71 0.03 -4.33
CA THR A 114 12.11 0.52 -3.00
C THR A 114 11.06 1.40 -2.31
N PHE A 115 10.43 2.33 -3.03
CA PHE A 115 9.47 3.25 -2.42
C PHE A 115 8.23 2.52 -1.89
N PRO A 116 7.43 1.81 -2.72
CA PRO A 116 6.24 1.13 -2.22
C PRO A 116 6.58 0.00 -1.25
N SER A 117 7.70 -0.73 -1.40
CA SER A 117 8.10 -1.71 -0.37
C SER A 117 8.31 -1.07 0.99
N THR A 118 9.00 0.06 1.06
CA THR A 118 9.23 0.80 2.31
C THR A 118 7.92 1.30 2.92
N VAL A 119 7.00 1.82 2.09
CA VAL A 119 5.65 2.21 2.53
C VAL A 119 4.90 1.01 3.09
N PHE A 120 4.81 -0.10 2.36
CA PHE A 120 4.05 -1.26 2.80
C PHE A 120 4.63 -1.91 4.06
N PHE A 121 5.96 -2.04 4.18
CA PHE A 121 6.57 -2.54 5.41
C PHE A 121 6.26 -1.68 6.63
N THR A 122 6.36 -0.35 6.51
CA THR A 122 6.13 0.54 7.65
C THR A 122 4.65 0.61 8.04
N PHE A 123 3.72 0.58 7.09
CA PHE A 123 2.29 0.49 7.39
C PHE A 123 1.86 -0.88 7.92
N GLY A 124 2.45 -1.97 7.43
CA GLY A 124 2.24 -3.30 8.01
C GLY A 124 2.76 -3.36 9.45
N GLY A 125 3.95 -2.82 9.69
CA GLY A 125 4.51 -2.63 11.04
C GLY A 125 3.61 -1.77 11.94
N PHE A 126 3.02 -0.70 11.41
CA PHE A 126 2.05 0.12 12.13
C PHE A 126 0.84 -0.71 12.61
N TRP A 127 0.21 -1.48 11.73
CA TRP A 127 -0.95 -2.29 12.10
C TRP A 127 -0.61 -3.41 13.09
N LEU A 128 0.58 -4.02 12.97
CA LEU A 128 1.07 -5.00 13.95
C LEU A 128 1.34 -4.34 15.31
N ALA A 129 2.01 -3.20 15.35
CA ALA A 129 2.30 -2.46 16.59
C ALA A 129 1.01 -1.94 17.25
N PHE A 130 0.08 -1.42 16.44
CA PHE A 130 -1.22 -0.97 16.90
C PHE A 130 -2.05 -2.12 17.44
N GLY A 131 -2.21 -3.21 16.68
CA GLY A 131 -2.90 -4.42 17.12
C GLY A 131 -2.31 -4.97 18.42
N THR A 132 -0.99 -5.00 18.53
CA THR A 132 -0.30 -5.44 19.77
C THR A 132 -0.67 -4.55 20.94
N THR A 133 -0.70 -3.23 20.76
CA THR A 133 -1.10 -2.28 21.81
C THR A 133 -2.53 -2.49 22.30
N VAL A 134 -3.42 -2.92 21.41
CA VAL A 134 -4.85 -3.16 21.71
C VAL A 134 -5.06 -4.49 22.44
N VAL A 135 -4.24 -5.51 22.16
CA VAL A 135 -4.34 -6.81 22.81
C VAL A 135 -3.93 -6.68 24.29
N PRO A 136 -4.82 -7.07 25.24
CA PRO A 136 -4.55 -6.99 26.67
C PRO A 136 -3.24 -7.68 27.10
N ASP A 137 -3.00 -8.86 26.54
CA ASP A 137 -1.90 -9.74 26.92
C ASP A 137 -0.51 -9.21 26.51
N SER A 138 -0.45 -8.17 25.67
CA SER A 138 0.81 -7.51 25.31
C SER A 138 1.44 -6.75 26.47
N GLY A 139 0.66 -6.43 27.50
CA GLY A 139 1.08 -5.61 28.62
C GLY A 139 1.23 -4.11 28.32
N ALA A 140 0.88 -3.67 27.11
CA ALA A 140 1.14 -2.32 26.63
C ALA A 140 0.44 -1.24 27.46
N TYR A 141 -0.86 -1.42 27.74
CA TYR A 141 -1.57 -0.53 28.66
C TYR A 141 -1.55 -1.05 30.11
N SER A 142 -1.44 -2.36 30.35
CA SER A 142 -1.48 -2.91 31.72
C SER A 142 -0.32 -2.43 32.60
N THR A 143 0.86 -2.13 32.02
CA THR A 143 2.02 -1.58 32.73
C THR A 143 1.73 -0.23 33.40
N TYR A 144 0.73 0.50 32.90
CA TYR A 144 0.30 1.77 33.50
C TYR A 144 -0.67 1.54 34.67
N SER A 145 -1.24 0.35 34.84
CA SER A 145 -2.18 0.05 35.92
C SER A 145 -1.51 0.16 37.29
N THR A 146 -2.21 0.78 38.25
CA THR A 146 -1.74 0.99 39.63
C THR A 146 -2.30 -0.04 40.62
N ASP A 147 -3.24 -0.89 40.18
CA ASP A 147 -3.98 -1.83 41.03
C ASP A 147 -3.94 -3.28 40.53
N GLY A 148 -3.12 -3.56 39.51
CA GLY A 148 -2.98 -4.89 38.90
C GLY A 148 -4.10 -5.27 37.94
N THR A 149 -5.15 -4.46 37.78
CA THR A 149 -6.19 -4.68 36.77
C THR A 149 -5.73 -4.08 35.45
N ALA A 150 -5.46 -4.92 34.43
CA ALA A 150 -4.90 -4.47 33.16
C ALA A 150 -5.71 -3.34 32.52
N ALA A 151 -7.04 -3.46 32.45
CA ALA A 151 -7.93 -2.46 31.85
C ALA A 151 -7.80 -1.07 32.48
N ASN A 152 -7.43 -0.98 33.76
CA ASN A 152 -7.26 0.30 34.45
C ASN A 152 -6.04 1.08 33.95
N GLY A 153 -5.13 0.44 33.22
CA GLY A 153 -4.10 1.14 32.47
C GLY A 153 -4.64 2.11 31.40
N LEU A 154 -5.80 1.79 30.81
CA LEU A 154 -6.50 2.67 29.86
C LEU A 154 -7.20 3.86 30.53
N THR A 155 -7.17 3.98 31.86
CA THR A 155 -7.65 5.19 32.55
C THR A 155 -6.51 6.17 32.85
N GLN A 156 -5.26 5.77 32.63
CA GLN A 156 -4.09 6.56 32.98
C GLN A 156 -3.69 7.54 31.86
N PRO A 157 -3.57 8.86 32.16
CA PRO A 157 -3.11 9.88 31.21
C PRO A 157 -1.78 9.58 30.50
N GLN A 158 -0.88 8.90 31.20
CA GLN A 158 0.46 8.59 30.74
C GLN A 158 0.45 7.62 29.55
N PHE A 159 -0.48 6.66 29.55
CA PHE A 159 -0.66 5.74 28.42
C PHE A 159 -1.01 6.50 27.15
N TYR A 160 -2.01 7.38 27.20
CA TYR A 160 -2.46 8.14 26.04
C TYR A 160 -1.39 9.11 25.53
N SER A 161 -0.68 9.78 26.44
CA SER A 161 0.41 10.70 26.05
C SER A 161 1.56 9.95 25.38
N THR A 162 1.90 8.76 25.87
CA THR A 162 2.95 7.91 25.29
C THR A 162 2.56 7.40 23.91
N PHE A 163 1.32 6.90 23.78
CA PHE A 163 0.82 6.40 22.49
C PHE A 163 0.69 7.52 21.44
N ALA A 164 0.35 8.75 21.84
CA ALA A 164 0.27 9.89 20.92
C ALA A 164 1.61 10.17 20.20
N PHE A 165 2.76 9.94 20.84
CA PHE A 165 4.07 10.12 20.21
C PHE A 165 4.31 9.12 19.06
N PHE A 166 3.77 7.90 19.15
CA PHE A 166 3.83 6.95 18.04
C PHE A 166 3.06 7.47 16.82
N LEU A 167 1.88 8.06 17.03
CA LEU A 167 1.09 8.67 15.96
C LEU A 167 1.77 9.93 15.37
N ILE A 168 2.47 10.72 16.19
CA ILE A 168 3.27 11.84 15.70
C ILE A 168 4.41 11.35 14.80
N ALA A 169 5.12 10.30 15.20
CA ALA A 169 6.16 9.71 14.37
C ALA A 169 5.61 9.22 13.03
N MET A 170 4.40 8.62 13.04
CA MET A 170 3.70 8.26 11.81
C MET A 170 3.31 9.47 10.95
N ALA A 171 2.87 10.59 11.54
CA ALA A 171 2.58 11.81 10.80
C ALA A 171 3.85 12.38 10.10
N ILE A 172 4.99 12.36 10.79
CA ILE A 172 6.29 12.77 10.23
C ILE A 172 6.69 11.84 9.08
N LEU A 173 6.57 10.52 9.27
CA LEU A 173 6.86 9.54 8.23
C LEU A 173 5.97 9.75 6.99
N CYS A 174 4.67 9.94 7.19
CA CYS A 174 3.73 10.22 6.11
C CYS A 174 4.10 11.50 5.37
N THR A 175 4.57 12.53 6.07
CA THR A 175 5.02 13.78 5.44
C THR A 175 6.18 13.52 4.47
N ILE A 176 7.16 12.71 4.88
CA ILE A 176 8.29 12.32 4.03
C ILE A 176 7.78 11.53 2.81
N TYR A 177 6.86 10.59 3.01
CA TYR A 177 6.27 9.82 1.91
C TYR A 177 5.42 10.67 0.97
N SER A 178 4.66 11.65 1.46
CA SER A 178 3.92 12.58 0.60
C SER A 178 4.90 13.29 -0.33
N ILE A 179 6.01 13.83 0.20
CA ILE A 179 7.04 14.51 -0.61
C ILE A 179 7.65 13.55 -1.64
N ALA A 180 8.00 12.33 -1.24
CA ALA A 180 8.60 11.34 -2.13
C ALA A 180 7.62 10.85 -3.24
N SER A 181 6.33 10.79 -2.94
CA SER A 181 5.29 10.31 -3.86
C SER A 181 4.78 11.34 -4.87
N ILE A 182 5.23 12.60 -4.79
CA ILE A 182 4.82 13.72 -5.66
C ILE A 182 4.88 13.38 -7.17
N ARG A 183 5.74 12.42 -7.56
CA ARG A 183 5.97 12.03 -8.96
C ARG A 183 5.37 10.67 -9.35
N THR A 184 4.54 10.07 -8.49
CA THR A 184 3.99 8.73 -8.70
C THR A 184 2.66 8.80 -9.43
N ASN A 185 1.55 8.90 -8.70
CA ASN A 185 0.23 9.21 -9.24
C ASN A 185 -0.59 9.98 -8.20
N VAL A 186 -1.63 10.66 -8.66
CA VAL A 186 -2.50 11.52 -7.84
C VAL A 186 -3.13 10.71 -6.71
N ALA A 187 -3.62 9.51 -6.97
CA ALA A 187 -4.29 8.71 -5.94
C ALA A 187 -3.34 8.33 -4.79
N LEU A 188 -2.12 7.86 -5.08
CA LEU A 188 -1.14 7.49 -4.05
C LEU A 188 -0.65 8.72 -3.28
N PHE A 189 -0.35 9.80 -3.99
CA PHE A 189 0.03 11.06 -3.39
C PHE A 189 -1.06 11.58 -2.45
N SER A 190 -2.32 11.58 -2.88
CA SER A 190 -3.45 12.02 -2.06
C SER A 190 -3.64 11.17 -0.81
N ILE A 191 -3.49 9.84 -0.91
CA ILE A 191 -3.57 8.95 0.26
C ILE A 191 -2.49 9.31 1.28
N LEU A 192 -1.22 9.41 0.84
CA LEU A 192 -0.10 9.71 1.71
C LEU A 192 -0.19 11.12 2.30
N LEU A 193 -0.68 12.09 1.53
CA LEU A 193 -0.89 13.47 1.99
C LEU A 193 -1.99 13.54 3.05
N LEU A 194 -3.12 12.87 2.86
CA LEU A 194 -4.23 12.85 3.81
C LEU A 194 -3.90 12.11 5.11
N LEU A 195 -2.96 11.16 5.07
CA LEU A 195 -2.47 10.47 6.27
C LEU A 195 -1.76 11.43 7.24
N VAL A 196 -1.16 12.53 6.77
CA VAL A 196 -0.49 13.53 7.64
C VAL A 196 -1.47 14.20 8.62
N PRO A 197 -2.52 14.90 8.17
CA PRO A 197 -3.51 15.46 9.07
C PRO A 197 -4.31 14.37 9.80
N CYS A 198 -4.52 13.19 9.21
CA CYS A 198 -5.16 12.06 9.89
C CYS A 198 -4.42 11.67 11.17
N PHE A 199 -3.15 11.31 11.07
CA PHE A 199 -2.34 10.93 12.23
C PHE A 199 -2.16 12.09 13.21
N SER A 200 -2.05 13.33 12.71
CA SER A 200 -1.96 14.52 13.57
C SER A 200 -3.23 14.72 14.40
N CYS A 201 -4.42 14.58 13.79
CA CYS A 201 -5.69 14.66 14.48
C CYS A 201 -5.88 13.53 15.50
N LEU A 202 -5.48 12.29 15.14
CA LEU A 202 -5.54 11.16 16.08
C LEU A 202 -4.58 11.37 17.26
N ALA A 203 -3.34 11.81 17.02
CA ALA A 203 -2.40 12.15 18.10
C ALA A 203 -2.96 13.24 19.04
N ALA A 204 -3.56 14.29 18.47
CA ALA A 204 -4.24 15.33 19.23
C ALA A 204 -5.41 14.79 20.06
N ALA A 205 -6.16 13.81 19.54
CA ALA A 205 -7.21 13.13 20.29
C ALA A 205 -6.65 12.45 21.53
N PHE A 206 -5.57 11.68 21.39
CA PHE A 206 -4.92 11.00 22.52
C PHE A 206 -4.38 11.99 23.57
N PHE A 207 -3.74 13.09 23.16
CA PHE A 207 -3.34 14.15 24.10
C PHE A 207 -4.52 14.83 24.78
N ALA A 208 -5.62 15.04 24.07
CA ALA A 208 -6.81 15.61 24.67
C ALA A 208 -7.42 14.65 25.71
N VAL A 209 -7.40 13.33 25.48
CA VAL A 209 -7.77 12.33 26.49
C VAL A 209 -6.86 12.42 27.71
N SER A 210 -5.53 12.50 27.52
CA SER A 210 -4.60 12.58 28.66
C SER A 210 -4.80 13.84 29.51
N GLN A 211 -5.30 14.92 28.91
CA GLN A 211 -5.61 16.18 29.60
C GLN A 211 -7.04 16.23 30.17
N GLY A 212 -7.82 15.15 30.10
CA GLY A 212 -9.21 15.12 30.55
C GLY A 212 -10.19 15.93 29.68
N LYS A 213 -9.78 16.33 28.47
CA LYS A 213 -10.58 17.15 27.55
C LYS A 213 -11.42 16.29 26.60
N ALA A 214 -12.38 15.54 27.15
CA ALA A 214 -13.18 14.54 26.43
C ALA A 214 -13.85 15.09 25.14
N ASN A 215 -14.47 16.28 25.19
CA ASN A 215 -15.11 16.88 24.03
C ASN A 215 -14.13 17.22 22.90
N LEU A 216 -12.93 17.68 23.25
CA LEU A 216 -11.88 17.97 22.27
C LEU A 216 -11.33 16.68 21.69
N ALA A 217 -11.10 15.67 22.53
CA ALA A 217 -10.65 14.35 22.10
C ALA A 217 -11.58 13.75 21.06
N LEU A 218 -12.88 13.79 21.30
CA LEU A 218 -13.88 13.26 20.37
C LEU A 218 -13.88 14.01 19.02
N LYS A 219 -13.80 15.35 19.06
CA LYS A 219 -13.71 16.16 17.83
C LYS A 219 -12.46 15.82 17.01
N CYS A 220 -11.30 15.72 17.66
CA CYS A 220 -10.05 15.35 17.01
C CYS A 220 -10.09 13.91 16.47
N GLN A 221 -10.68 12.97 17.22
CA GLN A 221 -10.88 11.59 16.80
C GLN A 221 -11.74 11.53 15.54
N HIS A 222 -12.89 12.20 15.53
CA HIS A 222 -13.78 12.22 14.36
C HIS A 222 -13.13 12.90 13.15
N ALA A 223 -12.35 13.97 13.34
CA ALA A 223 -11.60 14.60 12.27
C ALA A 223 -10.58 13.62 11.65
N GLY A 224 -9.77 12.96 12.51
CA GLY A 224 -8.80 11.97 12.06
C GLY A 224 -9.44 10.76 11.39
N ALA A 225 -10.51 10.21 11.98
CA ALA A 225 -11.24 9.09 11.44
C ALA A 225 -11.98 9.43 10.13
N GLY A 226 -12.51 10.64 10.00
CA GLY A 226 -13.10 11.12 8.75
C GLY A 226 -12.08 11.23 7.62
N LEU A 227 -10.87 11.72 7.91
CA LEU A 227 -9.75 11.72 6.97
C LEU A 227 -9.34 10.29 6.59
N LEU A 228 -9.26 9.38 7.57
CA LEU A 228 -8.97 7.96 7.35
C LEU A 228 -10.02 7.28 6.47
N PHE A 229 -11.30 7.64 6.62
CA PHE A 229 -12.36 7.14 5.76
C PHE A 229 -12.22 7.69 4.34
N ALA A 230 -12.02 9.00 4.20
CA ALA A 230 -11.86 9.66 2.89
C ALA A 230 -10.67 9.08 2.09
N LEU A 231 -9.51 8.91 2.71
CA LEU A 231 -8.36 8.29 2.04
C LEU A 231 -8.60 6.80 1.74
N SER A 232 -9.39 6.09 2.55
CA SER A 232 -9.76 4.71 2.26
C SER A 232 -10.63 4.61 1.00
N LEU A 233 -11.53 5.58 0.75
CA LEU A 233 -12.30 5.63 -0.49
C LEU A 233 -11.42 5.84 -1.73
N ILE A 234 -10.39 6.69 -1.62
CA ILE A 234 -9.38 6.86 -2.69
C ILE A 234 -8.61 5.56 -2.89
N GLY A 235 -8.26 4.88 -1.80
CA GLY A 235 -7.59 3.58 -1.88
C GLY A 235 -8.48 2.49 -2.51
N TRP A 236 -9.78 2.45 -2.22
CA TRP A 236 -10.73 1.54 -2.88
C TRP A 236 -10.80 1.80 -4.40
N TYR A 237 -10.82 3.07 -4.80
CA TYR A 237 -10.74 3.45 -6.22
C TYR A 237 -9.43 2.95 -6.86
N MET A 238 -8.29 3.14 -6.19
CA MET A 238 -6.99 2.66 -6.68
C MET A 238 -6.94 1.13 -6.78
N PHE A 239 -7.41 0.44 -5.75
CA PHE A 239 -7.47 -1.03 -5.71
C PHE A 239 -8.34 -1.57 -6.85
N MET A 240 -9.52 -0.99 -7.08
CA MET A 240 -10.40 -1.35 -8.19
C MET A 240 -9.70 -1.13 -9.54
N SER A 241 -9.06 0.02 -9.75
CA SER A 241 -8.33 0.31 -10.99
C SER A 241 -7.26 -0.75 -11.29
N ILE A 242 -6.44 -1.09 -10.30
CA ILE A 242 -5.35 -2.06 -10.49
C ILE A 242 -5.90 -3.48 -10.70
N LEU A 243 -6.95 -3.88 -9.99
CA LEU A 243 -7.57 -5.19 -10.19
C LEU A 243 -8.19 -5.32 -11.58
N LEU A 244 -8.93 -4.30 -12.05
CA LEU A 244 -9.52 -4.30 -13.38
C LEU A 244 -8.44 -4.41 -14.47
N MET A 245 -7.32 -3.70 -14.29
CA MET A 245 -6.17 -3.80 -15.19
C MET A 245 -5.54 -5.20 -15.19
N SER A 246 -5.51 -5.89 -14.04
CA SER A 246 -4.93 -7.23 -13.93
C SER A 246 -5.72 -8.32 -14.66
N VAL A 247 -7.00 -8.07 -14.95
CA VAL A 247 -7.90 -9.01 -15.66
C VAL A 247 -8.24 -8.55 -17.07
N ASP A 248 -7.47 -7.59 -17.61
CA ASP A 248 -7.68 -7.01 -18.95
C ASP A 248 -9.11 -6.48 -19.15
N PHE A 249 -9.67 -5.85 -18.11
CA PHE A 249 -11.01 -5.27 -18.18
C PHE A 249 -11.04 -4.11 -19.21
N PRO A 250 -12.09 -4.00 -20.04
CA PRO A 250 -12.11 -3.05 -21.15
C PRO A 250 -12.11 -1.56 -20.74
N ILE A 251 -12.42 -1.25 -19.48
CA ILE A 251 -12.46 0.12 -18.95
C ILE A 251 -11.26 0.32 -18.04
N MET A 252 -10.41 1.29 -18.40
CA MET A 252 -9.30 1.74 -17.56
C MET A 252 -9.72 2.93 -16.69
N LEU A 253 -9.58 2.78 -15.38
CA LEU A 253 -9.86 3.86 -14.43
C LEU A 253 -8.60 4.71 -14.20
N PRO A 254 -8.63 6.01 -14.50
CA PRO A 254 -7.44 6.84 -14.47
C PRO A 254 -6.96 7.10 -13.03
N LEU A 255 -5.69 6.81 -12.75
CA LEU A 255 -5.06 7.10 -11.44
C LEU A 255 -4.40 8.50 -11.38
N GLY A 256 -4.30 9.18 -12.52
CA GLY A 256 -3.67 10.50 -12.67
C GLY A 256 -2.14 10.42 -12.56
N ASP A 257 -1.46 10.28 -13.68
CA ASP A 257 0.01 10.23 -13.70
C ASP A 257 0.61 11.63 -13.47
N LEU A 258 1.45 11.75 -12.43
CA LEU A 258 2.12 13.00 -12.04
C LEU A 258 3.54 13.10 -12.60
N SER A 259 4.10 12.03 -13.15
CA SER A 259 5.47 11.99 -13.67
C SER A 259 5.66 12.92 -14.87
N THR A 260 4.59 13.15 -15.63
CA THR A 260 4.52 14.09 -16.77
C THR A 260 4.55 15.56 -16.34
N ILE A 261 4.00 15.89 -15.18
CA ILE A 261 3.93 17.26 -14.64
C ILE A 261 5.23 17.60 -13.92
N ILE A 262 5.74 16.67 -13.10
CA ILE A 262 6.94 16.87 -12.30
C ILE A 262 8.04 15.97 -12.85
N ARG A 263 8.97 16.58 -13.60
CA ARG A 263 10.04 15.88 -14.34
C ARG A 263 11.11 15.29 -13.43
N GLY A 264 11.77 14.24 -13.92
CA GLY A 264 12.77 13.52 -13.17
C GLY A 264 14.17 14.08 -13.32
N LYS A 265 15.03 13.78 -12.34
CA LYS A 265 16.44 14.14 -12.38
C LYS A 265 17.13 13.62 -13.65
N SER A 266 16.75 12.43 -14.12
CA SER A 266 17.28 11.82 -15.34
C SER A 266 16.85 12.57 -16.60
N ASP A 267 15.62 13.12 -16.63
CA ASP A 267 15.10 13.87 -17.77
C ASP A 267 15.69 15.27 -17.82
N ALA A 268 15.84 15.91 -16.66
CA ALA A 268 16.55 17.19 -16.53
C ALA A 268 18.01 17.09 -17.01
N LYS A 269 18.69 15.96 -16.74
CA LYS A 269 20.06 15.71 -17.25
C LYS A 269 20.12 15.50 -18.76
N LYS A 270 19.10 14.86 -19.36
CA LYS A 270 19.05 14.67 -20.82
C LYS A 270 18.88 16.00 -21.55
N ASP A 271 18.08 16.91 -21.00
CA ASP A 271 17.88 18.23 -21.60
C ASP A 271 19.15 19.09 -21.48
N ALA A 272 19.82 19.06 -20.33
CA ALA A 272 21.11 19.75 -20.13
C ALA A 272 22.23 19.22 -21.04
N SER A 273 22.20 17.93 -21.41
CA SER A 273 23.15 17.33 -22.36
C SER A 273 22.85 17.67 -23.81
N LYS A 274 21.63 18.14 -24.15
CA LYS A 274 21.24 18.54 -25.51
C LYS A 274 21.47 20.02 -25.79
N THR A 275 21.72 20.82 -24.74
CA THR A 275 22.01 22.26 -24.85
C THR A 275 23.51 22.56 -24.94
N VAL A 276 24.36 21.54 -24.99
CA VAL A 276 25.82 21.63 -25.16
C VAL A 276 26.22 21.08 -26.53
#